data_AF-A0A7Z8L8W8-F1
#
_entry.id   AF-A0A7Z8L8W8-F1
#
_cell.length_a   1.000
_cell.length_b   1.000
_cell.length_c   1.000
_cell.angle_alpha   90.00
_cell.angle_beta   90.00
_cell.angle_gamma   90.00
#
_symmetry.space_group_name_H-M   'P 1'
#
loop_
_entity.id
_entity.type
_entity.pdbx_description
1 polymer ?
#
loop_
_entity_poly.entity_id
_entity_poly.type
_entity_poly.pdbx_seq_one_letter_code
_entity_poly.pdbx_strand_id
1 'polypeptide(L)'
;MSSASHHPHPCAQAGASLLRTLVIVIALALLTYVAWVTWRSYARSGEANPLAVFDAEERRAAHGDARPHMNRALELGSEALATLSRLSAETFGDGGYIDQASSWMRRSDQASPIQEALEEAPAGSSGADTQDTPSAAPTAAAPAPSPSRSPETRRMEAQILAAEQEFQKALRHYEAANPAHAGWTPERREHVRQAHQGFSRVRDQLSSGGPRADLYDLIETYGRQADHNPQVLARAREMAGHNQRLLTQARRMSSSL
;
A
#
# COMPACT_ATOMS: atom_id res chain seq x y z
N MET A 1 -8.12 40.08 -27.46
CA MET A 1 -8.45 38.88 -28.25
C MET A 1 -7.84 37.69 -27.52
N SER A 2 -8.60 37.10 -26.59
CA SER A 2 -8.15 35.96 -25.79
C SER A 2 -8.53 34.68 -26.51
N SER A 3 -7.53 33.94 -26.98
CA SER A 3 -7.68 32.59 -27.49
C SER A 3 -8.00 31.66 -26.33
N ALA A 4 -9.25 31.17 -26.29
CA ALA A 4 -9.67 30.14 -25.37
C ALA A 4 -9.08 28.79 -25.79
N SER A 5 -8.12 28.29 -25.00
CA SER A 5 -7.53 26.96 -25.16
C SER A 5 -8.59 25.90 -24.86
N HIS A 6 -9.13 25.27 -25.91
CA HIS A 6 -9.94 24.06 -25.77
C HIS A 6 -9.04 22.90 -25.35
N HIS A 7 -9.07 22.55 -24.06
CA HIS A 7 -8.49 21.29 -23.59
C HIS A 7 -9.43 20.14 -23.96
N PRO A 8 -8.99 19.15 -24.76
CA PRO A 8 -9.82 18.01 -25.11
C PRO A 8 -10.16 17.19 -23.85
N HIS A 9 -11.43 16.80 -23.73
CA HIS A 9 -11.94 16.02 -22.62
C HIS A 9 -11.24 14.63 -22.54
N PRO A 10 -10.60 14.29 -21.40
CA PRO A 10 -9.85 13.04 -21.25
C PRO A 10 -10.71 11.77 -21.24
N CYS A 11 -12.04 11.87 -21.18
CA CYS A 11 -12.93 10.71 -21.06
C CYS A 11 -13.01 9.84 -22.33
N ALA A 12 -12.69 10.36 -23.52
CA ALA A 12 -12.78 9.59 -24.76
C ALA A 12 -11.59 8.63 -24.99
N GLN A 13 -10.47 8.84 -24.31
CA GLN A 13 -9.22 8.11 -24.59
C GLN A 13 -9.13 6.77 -23.85
N ALA A 14 -9.82 6.62 -22.71
CA ALA A 14 -9.81 5.40 -21.91
C ALA A 14 -10.54 4.22 -22.59
N GLY A 15 -11.63 4.48 -23.31
CA GLY A 15 -12.40 3.44 -24.01
C GLY A 15 -11.65 2.80 -25.18
N ALA A 16 -10.84 3.59 -25.90
CA ALA A 16 -10.05 3.11 -27.03
C ALA A 16 -8.93 2.15 -26.61
N SER A 17 -8.36 2.33 -25.42
CA SER A 17 -7.30 1.46 -24.88
C SER A 17 -7.84 0.06 -24.55
N LEU A 18 -8.99 0.00 -23.89
CA LEU A 18 -9.61 -1.26 -23.45
C LEU A 18 -10.04 -2.13 -24.65
N LEU A 19 -10.65 -1.51 -25.66
CA LEU A 19 -11.02 -2.20 -26.90
C LEU A 19 -9.79 -2.76 -27.61
N ARG A 20 -8.70 -1.98 -27.67
CA ARG A 20 -7.44 -2.41 -28.30
C ARG A 20 -6.80 -3.57 -27.55
N THR A 21 -6.78 -3.54 -26.21
CA THR A 21 -6.29 -4.65 -25.40
C THR A 21 -7.13 -5.91 -25.61
N LEU A 22 -8.45 -5.79 -25.63
CA LEU A 22 -9.35 -6.91 -25.87
C LEU A 22 -9.10 -7.54 -27.25
N VAL A 23 -8.97 -6.73 -28.30
CA VAL A 23 -8.66 -7.20 -29.66
C VAL A 23 -7.32 -7.93 -29.69
N ILE A 24 -6.29 -7.41 -29.02
CA ILE A 24 -4.97 -8.06 -28.93
C ILE A 24 -5.07 -9.42 -28.23
N VAL A 25 -5.79 -9.50 -27.11
CA VAL A 25 -5.98 -10.76 -26.36
C VAL A 25 -6.74 -11.79 -27.20
N ILE A 26 -7.80 -11.38 -27.89
CA ILE A 26 -8.56 -12.26 -28.80
C ILE A 26 -7.69 -12.73 -29.96
N ALA A 27 -6.90 -11.84 -30.57
CA ALA A 27 -6.00 -12.19 -31.66
C ALA A 27 -4.92 -13.18 -31.22
N LEU A 28 -4.32 -12.98 -30.04
CA LEU A 28 -3.37 -13.92 -29.46
C LEU A 28 -4.00 -15.28 -29.18
N ALA A 29 -5.19 -15.31 -28.57
CA ALA A 29 -5.91 -16.55 -28.30
C ALA A 29 -6.21 -17.33 -29.60
N LEU A 30 -6.62 -16.63 -30.66
CA LEU A 30 -6.84 -17.23 -31.97
C LEU A 30 -5.54 -17.77 -32.59
N LEU A 31 -4.43 -17.03 -32.50
CA LEU A 31 -3.13 -17.48 -33.00
C LEU A 31 -2.64 -18.72 -32.25
N THR A 32 -2.76 -18.74 -30.92
CA THR A 32 -2.40 -19.91 -30.11
C THR A 32 -3.28 -21.10 -30.47
N TYR A 33 -4.58 -20.90 -30.70
CA TYR A 33 -5.49 -21.95 -31.12
C TYR A 33 -5.13 -22.52 -32.51
N VAL A 34 -4.87 -21.67 -33.50
CA VAL A 34 -4.47 -22.10 -34.86
C VAL A 34 -3.13 -22.84 -34.81
N ALA A 35 -2.15 -22.33 -34.07
CA ALA A 35 -0.85 -22.98 -33.92
C ALA A 35 -0.99 -24.38 -33.28
N TRP A 36 -1.85 -24.50 -32.27
CA TRP A 36 -2.11 -25.77 -31.59
C TRP A 36 -2.82 -26.79 -32.49
N VAL A 37 -3.84 -26.38 -33.25
CA VAL A 37 -4.52 -27.27 -34.22
C VAL A 37 -3.55 -27.72 -35.31
N THR A 38 -2.76 -26.80 -35.86
CA THR A 38 -1.76 -27.11 -36.90
C THR A 38 -0.69 -28.08 -36.39
N TRP A 39 -0.18 -27.87 -35.17
CA TRP A 39 0.76 -28.80 -34.52
C TRP A 39 0.16 -30.18 -34.33
N ARG A 40 -1.12 -30.27 -33.94
CA ARG A 40 -1.80 -31.55 -33.72
C ARG A 40 -2.05 -32.31 -35.02
N SER A 41 -2.46 -31.61 -36.09
CA SER A 41 -2.54 -32.19 -37.44
C SER A 41 -1.19 -32.80 -37.80
N TYR A 42 -0.12 -32.03 -37.68
CA TYR A 42 1.25 -32.48 -37.96
C TYR A 42 1.64 -33.72 -37.15
N ALA A 43 1.34 -33.75 -35.85
CA ALA A 43 1.65 -34.88 -34.99
C ALA A 43 0.92 -36.18 -35.37
N ARG A 44 -0.26 -36.09 -36.02
CA ARG A 44 -1.02 -37.28 -36.46
C ARG A 44 -0.69 -37.71 -37.88
N SER A 45 -0.57 -36.76 -38.81
CA SER A 45 -0.43 -37.05 -40.24
C SER A 45 1.02 -36.95 -40.75
N GLY A 46 1.92 -36.32 -39.99
CA GLY A 46 3.26 -35.95 -40.46
C GLY A 46 3.27 -34.71 -41.36
N GLU A 47 2.11 -34.11 -41.66
CA GLU A 47 1.98 -32.93 -42.51
C GLU A 47 1.34 -31.75 -41.77
N ALA A 48 1.98 -30.58 -41.88
CA ALA A 48 1.49 -29.34 -41.29
C ALA A 48 0.43 -28.74 -42.22
N ASN A 49 -0.85 -29.07 -41.98
CA ASN A 49 -1.96 -28.51 -42.75
C ASN A 49 -2.66 -27.39 -41.96
N PRO A 50 -2.41 -26.10 -42.26
CA PRO A 50 -3.07 -24.99 -41.56
C PRO A 50 -4.57 -24.91 -41.86
N LEU A 51 -5.05 -25.55 -42.93
CA LEU A 51 -6.49 -25.58 -43.27
C LEU A 51 -7.27 -26.59 -42.42
N ALA A 52 -6.59 -27.45 -41.66
CA ALA A 52 -7.25 -28.42 -40.80
C ALA A 52 -8.12 -27.76 -39.71
N VAL A 53 -7.88 -26.47 -39.42
CA VAL A 53 -8.74 -25.65 -38.55
C VAL A 53 -10.18 -25.49 -39.08
N PHE A 54 -10.41 -25.70 -40.38
CA PHE A 54 -11.74 -25.59 -41.00
C PHE A 54 -12.50 -26.93 -41.04
N ASP A 55 -11.81 -28.05 -40.81
CA ASP A 55 -12.45 -29.37 -40.73
C ASP A 55 -13.31 -29.46 -39.46
N ALA A 56 -14.54 -29.96 -39.59
CA ALA A 56 -15.47 -30.08 -38.47
C ALA A 56 -15.07 -31.18 -37.47
N GLU A 57 -14.50 -32.30 -37.93
CA GLU A 57 -14.08 -33.40 -37.06
C GLU A 57 -12.84 -33.04 -36.27
N GLU A 58 -11.84 -32.46 -36.95
CA GLU A 58 -10.62 -31.97 -36.29
C GLU A 58 -10.95 -30.89 -35.25
N ARG A 59 -11.87 -29.97 -35.55
CA ARG A 59 -12.33 -28.96 -34.58
C ARG A 59 -12.99 -29.58 -33.36
N ARG A 60 -13.82 -30.62 -33.50
CA ARG A 60 -14.44 -31.28 -32.33
C ARG A 60 -13.38 -31.99 -31.48
N ALA A 61 -12.45 -32.70 -32.10
CA ALA A 61 -11.35 -33.35 -31.39
C ALA A 61 -10.44 -32.32 -30.69
N ALA A 62 -10.14 -31.21 -31.36
CA ALA A 62 -9.41 -30.07 -30.81
C ALA A 62 -10.17 -29.45 -29.62
N HIS A 63 -11.48 -29.25 -29.70
CA HIS A 63 -12.25 -28.78 -28.55
C HIS A 63 -12.26 -29.76 -27.39
N GLY A 64 -12.34 -31.07 -27.64
CA GLY A 64 -12.28 -32.11 -26.60
C GLY A 64 -11.00 -32.02 -25.78
N ASP A 65 -9.85 -31.97 -26.46
CA ASP A 65 -8.53 -31.90 -25.82
C ASP A 65 -8.22 -30.52 -25.20
N ALA A 66 -8.75 -29.43 -25.75
CA ALA A 66 -8.51 -28.09 -25.22
C ALA A 66 -9.33 -27.81 -23.95
N ARG A 67 -10.48 -28.50 -23.78
CA ARG A 67 -11.43 -28.23 -22.70
C ARG A 67 -10.82 -28.35 -21.29
N PRO A 68 -10.01 -29.39 -20.95
CA PRO A 68 -9.34 -29.46 -19.65
C PRO A 68 -8.39 -28.28 -19.40
N HIS A 69 -7.63 -27.86 -20.41
CA HIS A 69 -6.72 -26.72 -20.30
C HIS A 69 -7.46 -25.40 -20.14
N MET A 70 -8.54 -25.21 -20.88
CA MET A 70 -9.39 -24.04 -20.77
C MET A 70 -10.09 -23.98 -19.41
N ASN A 71 -10.63 -25.10 -18.92
CA ASN A 71 -11.18 -25.18 -17.57
C ASN A 71 -10.12 -24.84 -16.52
N ARG A 72 -8.90 -25.36 -16.65
CA ARG A 72 -7.80 -25.03 -15.73
C ARG A 72 -7.41 -23.55 -15.78
N ALA A 73 -7.38 -22.95 -16.96
CA ALA A 73 -7.13 -21.52 -17.11
C ALA A 73 -8.25 -20.67 -16.48
N LEU A 74 -9.51 -21.08 -16.65
CA LEU A 74 -10.67 -20.42 -16.02
C LEU A 74 -10.64 -20.56 -14.50
N GLU A 75 -10.29 -21.74 -13.97
CA GLU A 75 -10.09 -21.97 -12.54
C GLU A 75 -9.03 -21.03 -11.99
N LEU A 76 -7.82 -21.02 -12.58
CA LEU A 76 -6.72 -20.14 -12.16
C LEU A 76 -7.10 -18.66 -12.25
N GLY A 77 -7.82 -18.27 -13.31
CA GLY A 77 -8.33 -16.90 -13.45
C GLY A 77 -9.34 -16.53 -12.37
N SER A 78 -10.27 -17.43 -12.05
CA SER A 78 -11.27 -17.21 -11.01
C SER A 78 -10.66 -17.13 -9.61
N GLU A 79 -9.66 -17.95 -9.32
CA GLU A 79 -8.91 -17.94 -8.05
C GLU A 79 -8.11 -16.64 -7.88
N ALA A 80 -7.46 -16.19 -8.96
CA ALA A 80 -6.74 -14.91 -8.96
C ALA A 80 -7.68 -13.72 -8.74
N LEU A 81 -8.84 -13.70 -9.42
CA LEU A 81 -9.84 -12.65 -9.24
C LEU A 81 -10.45 -12.66 -7.84
N ALA A 82 -10.76 -13.84 -7.28
CA ALA A 82 -11.24 -13.97 -5.91
C ALA A 82 -10.19 -13.46 -4.91
N THR A 83 -8.92 -13.77 -5.13
CA THR A 83 -7.81 -13.29 -4.30
C THR A 83 -7.68 -11.77 -4.36
N LEU A 84 -7.71 -11.18 -5.56
CA LEU A 84 -7.68 -9.73 -5.74
C LEU A 84 -8.88 -9.02 -5.12
N SER A 85 -10.08 -9.59 -5.25
CA SER A 85 -11.30 -9.06 -4.64
C SER A 85 -11.19 -9.07 -3.11
N ARG A 86 -10.71 -10.17 -2.51
CA ARG A 86 -10.47 -10.25 -1.07
C ARG A 86 -9.42 -9.25 -0.59
N LEU A 87 -8.27 -9.16 -1.28
CA LEU A 87 -7.22 -8.19 -0.94
C LEU A 87 -7.73 -6.76 -1.05
N SER A 88 -8.55 -6.48 -2.06
CA SER A 88 -9.19 -5.18 -2.24
C SER A 88 -10.15 -4.88 -1.09
N ALA A 89 -10.99 -5.83 -0.67
CA ALA A 89 -11.92 -5.64 0.43
C ALA A 89 -11.19 -5.44 1.78
N GLU A 90 -10.15 -6.21 2.07
CA GLU A 90 -9.34 -6.05 3.29
C GLU A 90 -8.63 -4.69 3.37
N THR A 91 -8.25 -4.13 2.21
CA THR A 91 -7.46 -2.90 2.15
C THR A 91 -8.32 -1.64 2.02
N PHE A 92 -9.30 -1.67 1.11
CA PHE A 92 -10.12 -0.54 0.69
C PHE A 92 -11.59 -0.63 1.12
N GLY A 93 -12.04 -1.77 1.66
CA GLY A 93 -13.39 -1.90 2.20
C GLY A 93 -13.53 -1.14 3.51
N ASP A 94 -14.78 -0.93 3.94
CA ASP A 94 -15.09 -0.22 5.18
C ASP A 94 -14.35 -0.83 6.38
N GLY A 95 -13.55 -0.02 7.07
CA GLY A 95 -12.74 -0.46 8.20
C GLY A 95 -11.51 -1.29 7.79
N GLY A 96 -11.18 -1.31 6.51
CA GLY A 96 -9.97 -1.92 5.96
C GLY A 96 -8.69 -1.20 6.41
N TYR A 97 -7.54 -1.72 5.99
CA TYR A 97 -6.25 -1.21 6.46
C TYR A 97 -6.00 0.27 6.14
N ILE A 98 -6.49 0.77 5.00
CA ILE A 98 -6.38 2.19 4.65
C ILE A 98 -7.26 3.02 5.57
N ASP A 99 -8.52 2.65 5.78
CA ASP A 99 -9.42 3.38 6.68
C ASP A 99 -8.87 3.45 8.11
N GLN A 100 -8.31 2.36 8.62
CA GLN A 100 -7.67 2.33 9.94
C GLN A 100 -6.46 3.28 10.01
N ALA A 101 -5.59 3.28 8.99
CA ALA A 101 -4.42 4.15 8.98
C ALA A 101 -4.78 5.63 8.74
N SER A 102 -5.72 5.90 7.85
CA SER A 102 -6.20 7.25 7.53
C SER A 102 -7.07 7.82 8.65
N SER A 103 -7.79 7.00 9.41
CA SER A 103 -8.46 7.44 10.65
C SER A 103 -7.45 7.69 11.77
N TRP A 104 -6.40 6.88 11.91
CA TRP A 104 -5.28 7.17 12.81
C TRP A 104 -4.63 8.52 12.48
N MET A 105 -4.37 8.81 11.20
CA MET A 105 -3.84 10.10 10.75
C MET A 105 -4.79 11.29 10.94
N ARG A 106 -6.11 11.05 10.96
CA ARG A 106 -7.15 12.09 11.10
C ARG A 106 -7.60 12.35 12.53
N ARG A 107 -7.24 11.49 13.49
CA ARG A 107 -7.62 11.65 14.91
C ARG A 107 -7.05 12.91 15.55
N SER A 108 -5.98 13.45 14.99
CA SER A 108 -5.33 14.68 15.40
C SER A 108 -5.96 15.84 14.61
N ASP A 109 -6.82 16.62 15.27
CA ASP A 109 -7.72 17.61 14.65
C ASP A 109 -6.98 18.75 13.89
N GLN A 110 -5.66 18.90 14.04
CA GLN A 110 -4.88 19.98 13.42
C GLN A 110 -3.46 19.60 12.94
N ALA A 111 -2.84 18.54 13.47
CA ALA A 111 -1.43 18.18 13.18
C ALA A 111 -1.27 16.68 12.88
N SER A 112 -0.08 16.23 12.47
CA SER A 112 0.22 14.80 12.39
C SER A 112 0.35 14.19 13.80
N PRO A 113 -0.09 12.94 14.06
CA PRO A 113 -0.14 12.38 15.41
C PRO A 113 1.18 12.46 16.20
N ILE A 114 2.32 12.32 15.54
CA ILE A 114 3.64 12.44 16.18
C ILE A 114 4.02 13.90 16.40
N GLN A 115 3.68 14.80 15.47
CA GLN A 115 3.89 16.24 15.67
C GLN A 115 3.08 16.76 16.86
N GLU A 116 1.81 16.38 16.96
CA GLU A 116 0.96 16.69 18.11
C GLU A 116 1.60 16.19 19.41
N ALA A 117 2.05 14.93 19.45
CA ALA A 117 2.74 14.38 20.62
C ALA A 117 4.04 15.16 20.97
N LEU A 118 4.77 15.68 19.98
CA LEU A 118 5.97 16.49 20.21
C LEU A 118 5.64 17.87 20.79
N GLU A 119 4.49 18.44 20.41
CA GLU A 119 3.96 19.72 20.87
C GLU A 119 3.30 19.62 22.25
N GLU A 120 2.66 18.48 22.57
CA GLU A 120 2.01 18.19 23.86
C GLU A 120 3.01 17.84 24.99
N ALA A 121 4.29 17.64 24.68
CA ALA A 121 5.30 17.29 25.67
C ALA A 121 5.33 18.29 26.86
N PRO A 122 5.43 17.80 28.11
CA PRO A 122 4.72 18.38 29.24
C PRO A 122 5.25 19.74 29.69
N ALA A 123 4.38 20.74 29.66
CA ALA A 123 4.30 21.69 30.77
C ALA A 123 3.70 20.95 31.97
N GLY A 124 4.52 20.21 32.73
CA GLY A 124 4.20 19.72 34.08
C GLY A 124 3.05 18.71 34.20
N SER A 125 3.38 17.41 34.20
CA SER A 125 2.60 16.43 34.96
C SER A 125 2.80 16.73 36.45
N SER A 126 1.89 17.50 37.03
CA SER A 126 1.76 17.71 38.47
C SER A 126 0.28 17.56 38.82
N GLY A 127 -0.10 16.34 39.14
CA GLY A 127 -1.47 16.04 39.56
C GLY A 127 -1.61 14.62 40.05
N ALA A 128 -1.28 14.40 41.33
CA ALA A 128 -2.15 13.75 42.32
C ALA A 128 -1.34 13.33 43.56
N ASP A 129 -1.43 14.14 44.62
CA ASP A 129 -1.83 13.62 45.94
C ASP A 129 -2.20 14.81 46.83
N THR A 130 -3.50 15.10 46.87
CA THR A 130 -4.11 15.99 47.85
C THR A 130 -4.79 15.10 48.88
N GLN A 131 -4.16 14.91 50.04
CA GLN A 131 -4.88 14.76 51.31
C GLN A 131 -4.00 15.13 52.52
N ASP A 132 -4.35 16.29 53.10
CA ASP A 132 -4.32 16.70 54.51
C ASP A 132 -3.03 16.62 55.35
N THR A 133 -2.38 17.78 55.54
CA THR A 133 -1.89 18.28 56.84
C THR A 133 -1.67 19.80 56.75
N PRO A 134 -2.17 20.65 57.67
CA PRO A 134 -1.80 22.07 57.68
C PRO A 134 -0.48 22.28 58.43
N SER A 135 0.27 23.29 58.00
CA SER A 135 1.34 23.97 58.76
C SER A 135 2.80 23.59 58.44
N ALA A 136 3.31 24.14 57.35
CA ALA A 136 4.53 24.98 57.34
C ALA A 136 4.64 25.64 55.95
N ALA A 137 4.96 26.94 55.90
CA ALA A 137 5.09 27.69 54.65
C ALA A 137 6.18 27.08 53.74
N PRO A 138 5.87 26.68 52.49
CA PRO A 138 6.90 26.24 51.57
C PRO A 138 7.56 27.48 50.95
N THR A 139 8.86 27.62 51.18
CA THR A 139 9.75 28.42 50.35
C THR A 139 9.51 28.01 48.90
N ALA A 140 9.07 28.95 48.05
CA ALA A 140 8.88 28.74 46.63
C ALA A 140 10.21 28.28 46.00
N ALA A 141 10.36 26.97 45.83
CA ALA A 141 11.41 26.40 44.99
C ALA A 141 11.14 26.88 43.57
N ALA A 142 12.12 27.56 42.96
CA ALA A 142 12.06 27.94 41.57
C ALA A 142 11.69 26.72 40.71
N PRO A 143 10.80 26.88 39.71
CA PRO A 143 10.45 25.77 38.82
C PRO A 143 11.74 25.22 38.22
N ALA A 144 11.99 23.92 38.43
CA ALA A 144 13.13 23.25 37.84
C ALA A 144 13.06 23.45 36.31
N PRO A 145 14.17 23.83 35.65
CA PRO A 145 14.18 23.93 34.20
C PRO A 145 13.74 22.58 33.64
N SER A 146 12.73 22.58 32.77
CA SER A 146 12.32 21.38 32.04
C SER A 146 13.57 20.72 31.46
N PRO A 147 13.80 19.41 31.64
CA PRO A 147 15.01 18.77 31.16
C PRO A 147 15.08 18.96 29.64
N SER A 148 16.06 19.74 29.20
CA SER A 148 16.33 20.00 27.80
C SER A 148 16.58 18.67 27.09
N ARG A 149 15.73 18.29 26.12
CA ARG A 149 15.93 17.08 25.32
C ARG A 149 17.34 17.07 24.73
N SER A 150 18.03 15.95 24.89
CA SER A 150 19.37 15.72 24.39
C SER A 150 19.40 15.92 22.86
N PRO A 151 20.55 16.31 22.29
CA PRO A 151 20.70 16.43 20.84
C PRO A 151 20.40 15.12 20.10
N GLU A 152 20.67 13.97 20.71
CA GLU A 152 20.41 12.65 20.14
C GLU A 152 18.90 12.36 20.08
N THR A 153 18.19 12.57 21.19
CA THR A 153 16.74 12.40 21.29
C THR A 153 16.02 13.28 20.26
N ARG A 154 16.43 14.54 20.12
CA ARG A 154 15.87 15.44 19.08
C ARG A 154 16.13 14.96 17.65
N ARG A 155 17.28 14.34 17.37
CA ARG A 155 17.57 13.77 16.04
C ARG A 155 16.66 12.58 15.74
N MET A 156 16.45 11.69 16.71
CA MET A 156 15.53 10.56 16.55
C MET A 156 14.09 11.03 16.37
N GLU A 157 13.63 12.02 17.14
CA GLU A 157 12.31 12.64 16.97
C GLU A 157 12.13 13.22 15.56
N ALA A 158 13.12 13.95 15.06
CA ALA A 158 13.10 14.48 13.70
C ALA A 158 13.04 13.37 12.64
N GLN A 159 13.74 12.25 12.85
CA GLN A 159 13.71 11.10 11.95
C GLN A 159 12.36 10.37 11.98
N ILE A 160 11.76 10.20 13.15
CA ILE A 160 10.42 9.64 13.32
C ILE A 160 9.38 10.54 12.62
N LEU A 161 9.50 11.86 12.78
CA LEU A 161 8.61 12.83 12.10
C LEU A 161 8.77 12.80 10.57
N ALA A 162 10.01 12.68 10.07
CA ALA A 162 10.25 12.50 8.64
C ALA A 162 9.63 11.20 8.09
N ALA A 163 9.66 10.12 8.89
CA ALA A 163 9.00 8.87 8.54
C ALA A 163 7.47 9.01 8.50
N GLU A 164 6.88 9.80 9.39
CA GLU A 164 5.44 10.09 9.37
C GLU A 164 5.00 10.86 8.14
N GLN A 165 5.76 11.86 7.71
CA GLN A 165 5.48 12.61 6.48
C GLN A 165 5.51 11.70 5.25
N GLU A 166 6.48 10.80 5.18
CA GLU A 166 6.57 9.83 4.10
C GLU A 166 5.43 8.79 4.18
N PHE A 167 5.03 8.39 5.38
CA PHE A 167 3.87 7.52 5.60
C PHE A 167 2.58 8.16 5.11
N GLN A 168 2.34 9.43 5.43
CA GLN A 168 1.19 10.18 4.94
C GLN A 168 1.18 10.30 3.42
N LYS A 169 2.35 10.54 2.80
CA LYS A 169 2.48 10.57 1.34
C LYS A 169 2.17 9.21 0.71
N ALA A 170 2.67 8.12 1.30
CA ALA A 170 2.39 6.77 0.86
C ALA A 170 0.90 6.41 0.97
N LEU A 171 0.23 6.83 2.06
CA LEU A 171 -1.22 6.68 2.23
C LEU A 171 -2.02 7.35 1.13
N ARG A 172 -1.69 8.61 0.77
CA ARG A 172 -2.39 9.32 -0.32
C ARG A 172 -2.26 8.60 -1.66
N HIS A 173 -1.08 8.06 -1.97
CA HIS A 173 -0.91 7.23 -3.15
C HIS A 173 -1.77 5.97 -3.07
N TYR A 174 -1.82 5.33 -1.90
CA TYR A 174 -2.58 4.09 -1.77
C TYR A 174 -4.09 4.34 -1.85
N GLU A 175 -4.61 5.41 -1.25
CA GLU A 175 -5.99 5.88 -1.40
C GLU A 175 -6.35 6.16 -2.86
N ALA A 176 -5.46 6.84 -3.61
CA ALA A 176 -5.64 7.10 -5.04
C ALA A 176 -5.65 5.81 -5.90
N ALA A 177 -5.13 4.70 -5.38
CA ALA A 177 -5.16 3.41 -6.04
C ALA A 177 -6.51 2.66 -5.87
N ASN A 178 -7.46 3.16 -5.09
CA ASN A 178 -8.71 2.46 -4.78
C ASN A 178 -9.46 2.02 -6.06
N PRO A 179 -9.64 0.70 -6.29
CA PRO A 179 -10.22 0.19 -7.51
C PRO A 179 -11.74 0.43 -7.64
N ALA A 180 -12.44 0.78 -6.54
CA ALA A 180 -13.91 0.74 -6.42
C ALA A 180 -14.70 1.43 -7.56
N HIS A 181 -14.14 2.45 -8.22
CA HIS A 181 -14.87 3.23 -9.23
C HIS A 181 -14.54 2.92 -10.71
N ALA A 182 -13.46 2.18 -11.01
CA ALA A 182 -12.99 2.02 -12.40
C ALA A 182 -12.10 0.78 -12.68
N GLY A 183 -11.97 -0.15 -11.73
CA GLY A 183 -11.08 -1.31 -11.88
C GLY A 183 -9.58 -0.95 -11.85
N TRP A 184 -8.72 -1.88 -12.30
CA TRP A 184 -7.26 -1.77 -12.22
C TRP A 184 -6.63 -1.12 -13.47
N THR A 185 -6.72 0.21 -13.55
CA THR A 185 -6.07 1.01 -14.61
C THR A 185 -4.55 1.10 -14.40
N PRO A 186 -3.75 1.37 -15.46
CA PRO A 186 -2.29 1.54 -15.34
C PRO A 186 -1.90 2.60 -14.29
N GLU A 187 -2.64 3.69 -14.20
CA GLU A 187 -2.41 4.78 -13.25
C GLU A 187 -2.59 4.32 -11.80
N ARG A 188 -3.61 3.50 -11.53
CA ARG A 188 -3.81 2.92 -10.19
C ARG A 188 -2.71 1.94 -9.81
N ARG A 189 -2.21 1.14 -10.77
CA ARG A 189 -1.06 0.25 -10.53
C ARG A 189 0.19 1.05 -10.22
N GLU A 190 0.38 2.18 -10.88
CA GLU A 190 1.46 3.12 -10.57
C GLU A 190 1.33 3.66 -9.14
N HIS A 191 0.13 4.06 -8.73
CA HIS A 191 -0.14 4.48 -7.36
C HIS A 191 0.14 3.40 -6.31
N VAL A 192 -0.19 2.13 -6.57
CA VAL A 192 0.21 1.00 -5.69
C VAL A 192 1.73 0.87 -5.60
N ARG A 193 2.44 1.00 -6.73
CA ARG A 193 3.91 0.93 -6.76
C ARG A 193 4.54 2.09 -5.98
N GLN A 194 4.01 3.30 -6.12
CA GLN A 194 4.46 4.48 -5.37
C GLN A 194 4.17 4.33 -3.87
N ALA A 195 3.01 3.82 -3.49
CA ALA A 195 2.68 3.51 -2.10
C ALA A 195 3.64 2.46 -1.52
N HIS A 196 3.90 1.36 -2.23
CA HIS A 196 4.85 0.34 -1.80
C HIS A 196 6.26 0.90 -1.57
N GLN A 197 6.75 1.75 -2.48
CA GLN A 197 8.04 2.43 -2.32
C GLN A 197 8.03 3.38 -1.11
N GLY A 198 6.96 4.15 -0.91
CA GLY A 198 6.80 5.03 0.24
C GLY A 198 6.82 4.27 1.57
N PHE A 199 6.01 3.21 1.71
CA PHE A 199 6.00 2.38 2.91
C PHE A 199 7.33 1.66 3.18
N SER A 200 8.07 1.31 2.12
CA SER A 200 9.42 0.78 2.24
C SER A 200 10.38 1.83 2.79
N ARG A 201 10.33 3.07 2.29
CA ARG A 201 11.12 4.19 2.84
C ARG A 201 10.81 4.46 4.31
N VAL A 202 9.54 4.43 4.71
CA VAL A 202 9.13 4.56 6.12
C VAL A 202 9.78 3.46 6.98
N ARG A 203 9.71 2.20 6.54
CA ARG A 203 10.37 1.08 7.24
C ARG A 203 11.86 1.32 7.35
N ASP A 204 12.51 1.72 6.26
CA ASP A 204 13.95 1.92 6.21
C ASP A 204 14.38 3.12 7.09
N GLN A 205 13.59 4.19 7.15
CA GLN A 205 13.83 5.33 8.05
C GLN A 205 13.67 4.97 9.52
N LEU A 206 12.72 4.09 9.86
CA LEU A 206 12.52 3.59 11.23
C LEU A 206 13.46 2.45 11.61
N SER A 207 14.25 1.94 10.66
CA SER A 207 15.28 0.93 10.91
C SER A 207 16.64 1.61 10.96
N SER A 208 17.53 1.17 11.85
CA SER A 208 18.85 1.79 12.04
C SER A 208 19.86 1.37 10.95
N GLY A 209 19.50 1.43 9.66
CA GLY A 209 20.41 1.36 8.50
C GLY A 209 21.34 0.13 8.35
N GLY A 210 21.33 -0.80 9.30
CA GLY A 210 22.20 -1.96 9.34
C GLY A 210 21.65 -3.13 8.51
N PRO A 211 22.50 -3.93 7.84
CA PRO A 211 22.08 -5.15 7.12
C PRO A 211 21.37 -6.21 7.99
N ARG A 212 21.40 -6.05 9.32
CA ARG A 212 20.81 -6.93 10.33
C ARG A 212 19.94 -6.18 11.35
N ALA A 213 19.62 -4.91 11.10
CA ALA A 213 18.78 -4.16 12.01
C ALA A 213 17.40 -4.81 12.08
N ASP A 214 16.94 -5.11 13.29
CA ASP A 214 15.58 -5.56 13.51
C ASP A 214 14.60 -4.49 12.98
N LEU A 215 13.45 -4.97 12.50
CA LEU A 215 12.39 -4.10 12.01
C LEU A 215 12.05 -3.10 13.12
N TYR A 216 12.25 -1.81 12.86
CA TYR A 216 11.95 -0.71 13.79
C TYR A 216 12.94 -0.46 14.95
N ASP A 217 14.22 -0.81 14.81
CA ASP A 217 15.27 -0.54 15.82
C ASP A 217 15.40 0.94 16.25
N LEU A 218 15.05 1.91 15.38
CA LEU A 218 15.03 3.32 15.78
C LEU A 218 14.02 3.57 16.92
N ILE A 219 12.84 2.96 16.84
CA ILE A 219 11.76 3.14 17.82
C ILE A 219 12.19 2.55 19.17
N GLU A 220 12.83 1.39 19.16
CA GLU A 220 13.35 0.74 20.37
C GLU A 220 14.57 1.47 20.95
N THR A 221 15.41 2.06 20.11
CA THR A 221 16.52 2.92 20.55
C THR A 221 16.01 4.22 21.16
N TYR A 222 14.99 4.84 20.55
CA TYR A 222 14.34 6.04 21.08
C TYR A 222 13.71 5.78 22.46
N GLY A 223 12.98 4.66 22.63
CA GLY A 223 12.37 4.30 23.91
C GLY A 223 13.36 3.97 25.04
N ARG A 224 14.64 3.75 24.72
CA ARG A 224 15.71 3.56 25.71
C ARG A 224 16.35 4.87 26.18
N GLN A 225 16.10 6.00 25.51
CA GLN A 225 16.62 7.29 25.94
C GLN A 225 15.94 7.72 27.24
N ALA A 226 16.72 8.29 28.17
CA ALA A 226 16.18 8.71 29.47
C ALA A 226 15.18 9.88 29.37
N ASP A 227 15.25 10.64 28.28
CA ASP A 227 14.51 11.87 28.03
C ASP A 227 13.53 11.76 26.84
N HIS A 228 13.19 10.53 26.42
CA HIS A 228 12.22 10.32 25.34
C HIS A 228 10.81 10.79 25.73
N ASN A 229 10.03 11.20 24.75
CA ASN A 229 8.61 11.47 24.93
C ASN A 229 7.80 10.16 24.77
N PRO A 230 7.09 9.69 25.82
CA PRO A 230 6.35 8.44 25.77
C PRO A 230 5.18 8.47 24.77
N GLN A 231 4.57 9.63 24.53
CA GLN A 231 3.50 9.76 23.53
C GLN A 231 4.06 9.58 22.11
N VAL A 232 5.21 10.21 21.80
CA VAL A 232 5.89 10.04 20.51
C VAL A 232 6.25 8.58 20.27
N LEU A 233 6.77 7.90 21.28
CA LEU A 233 7.08 6.47 21.20
C LEU A 233 5.83 5.63 20.90
N ALA A 234 4.72 5.88 21.60
CA ALA A 234 3.47 5.17 21.37
C ALA A 234 2.93 5.39 19.95
N ARG A 235 2.91 6.64 19.47
CA ARG A 235 2.47 6.98 18.10
C ARG A 235 3.38 6.39 17.03
N ALA A 236 4.70 6.40 17.24
CA ALA A 236 5.65 5.78 16.33
C ALA A 236 5.42 4.26 16.21
N ARG A 237 5.11 3.58 17.31
CA ARG A 237 4.76 2.14 17.32
C ARG A 237 3.45 1.85 16.59
N GLU A 238 2.42 2.67 16.79
CA GLU A 238 1.16 2.59 16.04
C GLU A 238 1.41 2.73 14.53
N MET A 239 2.16 3.78 14.14
CA MET A 239 2.54 4.01 12.75
C MET A 239 3.30 2.83 12.14
N ALA A 240 4.28 2.28 12.87
CA ALA A 240 5.05 1.12 12.43
C ALA A 240 4.14 -0.10 12.16
N GLY A 241 3.18 -0.37 13.06
CA GLY A 241 2.18 -1.43 12.88
C GLY A 241 1.29 -1.22 11.67
N HIS A 242 0.81 0.02 11.42
CA HIS A 242 0.07 0.33 10.19
C HIS A 242 0.93 0.18 8.94
N ASN A 243 2.16 0.70 8.95
CA ASN A 243 3.10 0.61 7.84
C ASN A 243 3.41 -0.84 7.46
N GLN A 244 3.63 -1.73 8.43
CA GLN A 244 3.90 -3.15 8.14
C GLN A 244 2.74 -3.84 7.43
N ARG A 245 1.50 -3.60 7.90
CA ARG A 245 0.29 -4.17 7.30
C ARG A 245 0.10 -3.67 5.87
N LEU A 246 0.21 -2.35 5.67
CA LEU A 246 0.03 -1.70 4.37
C LEU A 246 1.15 -2.08 3.39
N LEU A 247 2.41 -2.13 3.83
CA LEU A 247 3.53 -2.58 3.00
C LEU A 247 3.33 -4.02 2.50
N THR A 248 2.88 -4.91 3.39
CA THR A 248 2.58 -6.30 3.05
C THR A 248 1.48 -6.39 1.99
N GLN A 249 0.41 -5.60 2.15
CA GLN A 249 -0.70 -5.57 1.19
C GLN A 249 -0.29 -4.94 -0.14
N ALA A 250 0.44 -3.82 -0.12
CA ALA A 250 0.94 -3.17 -1.32
C ALA A 250 1.87 -4.09 -2.11
N ARG A 251 2.72 -4.88 -1.42
CA ARG A 251 3.58 -5.89 -2.04
C ARG A 251 2.74 -6.98 -2.71
N ARG A 252 1.75 -7.55 -2.01
CA ARG A 252 0.85 -8.57 -2.56
C ARG A 252 0.14 -8.06 -3.81
N MET A 253 -0.47 -6.87 -3.75
CA MET A 253 -1.12 -6.25 -4.90
C MET A 253 -0.14 -6.02 -6.05
N SER A 254 1.05 -5.45 -5.79
CA SER A 254 2.05 -5.21 -6.84
C SER A 254 2.56 -6.47 -7.53
N SER A 255 2.55 -7.62 -6.83
CA SER A 255 2.96 -8.90 -7.40
C SER A 255 1.87 -9.59 -8.22
N SER A 256 0.61 -9.18 -8.04
CA SER A 256 -0.56 -9.75 -8.73
C SER A 256 -1.04 -8.90 -9.90
N LEU A 257 -0.40 -7.75 -10.15
CA LEU A 257 -0.78 -6.72 -11.14
C LEU A 257 0.17 -6.66 -12.35
#